data_AF-A0A9Q8CN81-F1
#
_entry.id   AF-A0A9Q8CN81-F1
#
_cell.length_a   1.000
_cell.length_b   1.000
_cell.length_c   1.000
_cell.angle_alpha   90.00
_cell.angle_beta   90.00
_cell.angle_gamma   90.00
#
_symmetry.space_group_name_H-M   'P 1'
#
loop_
_entity.id
_entity.type
_entity.pdbx_description
1 polymer ?
#
loop_
_entity_poly.entity_id
_entity_poly.type
_entity_poly.pdbx_seq_one_letter_code
_entity_poly.pdbx_strand_id
1 'polypeptide(L)'
;MEKMKELFAEHKMKIGVLVVILLAGLFVYQSSLKPPVEPLETLAQEEKSIETTTEMPGKKEMMIDIKGAVKYAGVYAADDTKRVVDMLELAQPLKNADTEAVNLSLQLSDQMVIYVPYKGEVKEEKYMMYSQTAGGNSSSDSKIININTATESELQEIPGIGPKKAADILLYREQHNGFKSKEEMKEIKGIGDKTYVTLEPFIEL
;
A
#
# COMPACT_ATOMS: atom_id res chain seq x y z
N MET A 1 63.81 -19.94 19.91
CA MET A 1 62.77 -20.47 19.00
C MET A 1 62.81 -22.00 18.85
N GLU A 2 63.95 -22.66 19.02
CA GLU A 2 64.02 -24.14 18.91
C GLU A 2 63.33 -24.91 20.04
N LYS A 3 63.50 -24.50 21.30
CA LYS A 3 62.82 -25.13 22.45
C LYS A 3 61.29 -25.12 22.38
N MET A 4 60.72 -24.11 21.69
CA MET A 4 59.27 -23.99 21.51
C MET A 4 58.77 -25.02 20.49
N LYS A 5 59.57 -25.31 19.44
CA LYS A 5 59.25 -26.31 18.41
C LYS A 5 59.28 -27.74 18.98
N GLU A 6 60.23 -28.05 19.87
CA GLU A 6 60.28 -29.36 20.57
C GLU A 6 59.08 -29.57 21.49
N LEU A 7 58.67 -28.55 22.25
CA LEU A 7 57.49 -28.62 23.11
C LEU A 7 56.19 -28.84 22.31
N PHE A 8 56.03 -28.17 21.17
CA PHE A 8 54.89 -28.41 20.28
C PHE A 8 54.93 -29.82 19.66
N ALA A 9 56.11 -30.35 19.34
CA ALA A 9 56.25 -31.67 18.75
C ALA A 9 55.87 -32.80 19.71
N GLU A 10 56.32 -32.74 20.96
CA GLU A 10 55.98 -33.75 21.98
C GLU A 10 54.52 -33.65 22.44
N HIS A 11 53.99 -32.43 22.58
CA HIS A 11 52.70 -32.21 23.23
C HIS A 11 51.57 -31.86 22.25
N LYS A 12 51.78 -31.99 20.93
CA LYS A 12 50.79 -31.63 19.88
C LYS A 12 49.38 -32.16 20.15
N MET A 13 49.27 -33.40 20.63
CA MET A 13 47.99 -34.04 20.92
C MET A 13 47.32 -33.42 22.16
N LYS A 14 48.10 -33.13 23.21
CA LYS A 14 47.59 -32.53 24.45
C LYS A 14 47.19 -31.07 24.24
N ILE A 15 47.97 -30.32 23.48
CA ILE A 15 47.68 -28.93 23.10
C ILE A 15 46.43 -28.88 22.22
N GLY A 16 46.29 -29.79 21.26
CA GLY A 16 45.07 -29.93 20.45
C GLY A 16 43.83 -30.20 21.29
N VAL A 17 43.91 -31.13 22.26
CA VAL A 17 42.80 -31.42 23.19
C VAL A 17 42.46 -30.20 24.05
N LEU A 18 43.46 -29.46 24.54
CA LEU A 18 43.24 -28.28 25.38
C LEU A 18 42.57 -27.13 24.60
N VAL A 19 42.93 -26.96 23.32
CA VAL A 19 42.27 -25.99 22.42
C VAL A 19 40.82 -26.40 22.13
N VAL A 20 40.55 -27.69 21.91
CA VAL A 20 39.18 -28.19 21.69
C VAL A 20 38.30 -28.00 22.93
N ILE A 21 38.85 -28.21 24.14
CA ILE A 21 38.13 -27.98 25.39
C ILE A 21 37.85 -26.48 25.60
N LEU A 22 38.81 -25.60 25.28
CA LEU A 22 38.60 -24.15 25.34
C LEU A 22 37.52 -23.68 24.35
N LEU A 23 37.54 -24.21 23.12
CA LEU A 23 36.54 -23.87 22.10
C LEU A 23 35.16 -24.43 22.46
N ALA A 24 35.07 -25.65 23.01
CA ALA A 24 33.83 -26.23 23.49
C ALA A 24 33.27 -25.45 24.69
N GLY A 25 34.13 -25.02 25.62
CA GLY A 25 33.74 -24.17 26.74
C GLY A 25 33.21 -22.81 26.28
N LEU A 26 33.86 -22.20 25.26
CA LEU A 26 33.43 -20.93 24.68
C LEU A 26 32.12 -21.07 23.91
N PHE A 27 31.90 -22.21 23.23
CA PHE A 27 30.64 -22.54 22.57
C PHE A 27 29.48 -22.74 23.56
N VAL A 28 29.73 -23.42 24.69
CA VAL A 28 28.75 -23.57 25.78
C VAL A 28 28.46 -22.22 26.42
N TYR A 29 29.48 -21.39 26.67
CA TYR A 29 29.32 -20.04 27.22
C TYR A 29 28.50 -19.13 26.30
N GLN A 30 28.76 -19.15 24.98
CA GLN A 30 27.92 -18.44 24.01
C GLN A 30 26.49 -19.00 23.94
N SER A 31 26.33 -20.32 24.07
CA SER A 31 25.02 -20.96 24.11
C SER A 31 24.22 -20.63 25.38
N SER A 32 24.89 -20.38 26.51
CA SER A 32 24.27 -19.99 27.80
C SER A 32 23.89 -18.50 27.90
N LEU A 33 24.21 -17.66 26.91
CA LEU A 33 23.79 -16.25 26.85
C LEU A 33 22.47 -16.03 26.08
N LYS A 34 21.82 -17.10 25.59
CA LYS A 34 20.45 -17.00 25.07
C LYS A 34 19.48 -16.95 26.26
N PRO A 35 18.72 -15.86 26.49
CA PRO A 35 17.70 -15.85 27.51
C PRO A 35 16.66 -16.94 27.21
N PRO A 36 16.12 -17.61 28.24
CA PRO A 36 15.08 -18.61 28.05
C PRO A 36 13.84 -17.93 27.46
N VAL A 37 13.50 -18.31 26.23
CA VAL A 37 12.15 -18.11 25.69
C VAL A 37 11.25 -19.07 26.46
N GLU A 38 10.36 -18.52 27.29
CA GLU A 38 9.36 -19.31 28.02
C GLU A 38 8.41 -20.04 27.05
N PRO A 39 8.03 -21.30 27.34
CA PRO A 39 7.11 -22.05 26.50
C PRO A 39 5.68 -21.50 26.58
N LEU A 40 5.05 -21.35 25.42
CA LEU A 40 3.61 -21.17 25.27
C LEU A 40 2.86 -22.48 25.63
N GLU A 41 2.07 -22.46 26.71
CA GLU A 41 1.01 -23.44 26.97
C GLU A 41 -0.37 -22.74 27.04
N THR A 42 -1.04 -22.73 25.89
CA THR A 42 -2.40 -23.25 25.63
C THR A 42 -3.46 -23.29 26.77
N LEU A 43 -4.45 -22.40 26.60
CA LEU A 43 -5.91 -22.51 26.82
C LEU A 43 -6.56 -22.25 28.22
N ALA A 44 -7.23 -21.09 28.24
CA ALA A 44 -8.60 -20.85 28.74
C ALA A 44 -8.82 -20.58 30.25
N GLN A 45 -8.89 -19.29 30.60
CA GLN A 45 -10.11 -18.73 31.19
C GLN A 45 -10.13 -17.19 31.12
N GLU A 46 -11.33 -16.66 30.90
CA GLU A 46 -11.69 -15.26 30.83
C GLU A 46 -11.20 -14.46 32.03
N GLU A 47 -10.37 -13.44 31.79
CA GLU A 47 -10.42 -12.21 32.60
C GLU A 47 -10.43 -11.00 31.67
N LYS A 48 -11.65 -10.46 31.58
CA LYS A 48 -12.02 -9.14 31.08
C LYS A 48 -11.07 -8.07 31.63
N SER A 49 -9.99 -7.84 30.92
CA SER A 49 -9.06 -6.74 31.13
C SER A 49 -9.12 -5.88 29.87
N ILE A 50 -9.77 -4.73 30.03
CA ILE A 50 -9.82 -3.66 29.05
C ILE A 50 -8.39 -3.10 29.00
N GLU A 51 -7.56 -3.65 28.12
CA GLU A 51 -6.36 -2.94 27.67
C GLU A 51 -6.83 -1.76 26.85
N THR A 52 -6.88 -0.62 27.53
CA THR A 52 -6.76 0.69 26.91
C THR A 52 -5.41 0.71 26.19
N THR A 53 -5.38 0.20 24.96
CA THR A 53 -4.37 0.61 24.00
C THR A 53 -4.52 2.12 23.90
N THR A 54 -3.48 2.82 24.31
CA THR A 54 -3.37 4.25 24.12
C THR A 54 -3.35 4.48 22.62
N GLU A 55 -4.52 4.67 22.02
CA GLU A 55 -4.66 5.28 20.71
C GLU A 55 -4.00 6.65 20.81
N MET A 56 -2.76 6.74 20.35
CA MET A 56 -2.24 8.02 19.92
C MET A 56 -3.15 8.48 18.77
N PRO A 57 -3.86 9.60 18.90
CA PRO A 57 -4.66 10.11 17.81
C PRO A 57 -3.70 10.53 16.69
N GLY A 58 -3.79 9.88 15.53
CA GLY A 58 -3.35 10.51 14.28
C GLY A 58 -2.46 9.70 13.33
N LYS A 59 -2.03 8.46 13.61
CA LYS A 59 -1.27 7.68 12.62
C LYS A 59 -2.21 6.82 11.78
N LYS A 60 -2.60 7.32 10.61
CA LYS A 60 -3.40 6.57 9.63
C LYS A 60 -2.54 5.46 9.02
N GLU A 61 -2.75 4.22 9.44
CA GLU A 61 -2.12 3.06 8.80
C GLU A 61 -2.79 2.74 7.46
N MET A 62 -1.99 2.46 6.45
CA MET A 62 -2.43 2.23 5.07
C MET A 62 -1.74 1.00 4.50
N MET A 63 -2.43 0.23 3.67
CA MET A 63 -1.89 -0.97 3.01
C MET A 63 -1.54 -0.69 1.56
N ILE A 64 -0.28 -0.91 1.21
CA ILE A 64 0.30 -0.59 -0.11
C ILE A 64 0.81 -1.88 -0.77
N ASP A 65 0.32 -2.21 -1.96
CA ASP A 65 0.70 -3.41 -2.70
C ASP A 65 1.80 -3.09 -3.73
N ILE A 66 3.00 -3.66 -3.59
CA ILE A 66 4.14 -3.40 -4.47
C ILE A 66 4.40 -4.61 -5.37
N LYS A 67 4.46 -4.35 -6.69
CA LYS A 67 4.61 -5.35 -7.75
C LYS A 67 5.71 -4.97 -8.75
N GLY A 68 6.14 -5.95 -9.54
CA GLY A 68 7.04 -5.76 -10.67
C GLY A 68 8.50 -6.03 -10.33
N ALA A 69 9.40 -5.20 -10.85
CA ALA A 69 10.86 -5.33 -10.80
C ALA A 69 11.46 -4.97 -9.43
N VAL A 70 10.97 -5.59 -8.37
CA VAL A 70 11.47 -5.44 -6.99
C VAL A 70 11.87 -6.79 -6.41
N LYS A 71 12.79 -6.80 -5.45
CA LYS A 71 13.25 -8.03 -4.80
C LYS A 71 12.20 -8.61 -3.85
N TYR A 72 11.51 -7.73 -3.13
CA TYR A 72 10.49 -8.09 -2.15
C TYR A 72 9.14 -7.50 -2.57
N ALA A 73 8.44 -8.17 -3.48
CA ALA A 73 7.06 -7.82 -3.82
C ALA A 73 6.10 -8.25 -2.71
N GLY A 74 4.98 -7.52 -2.56
CA GLY A 74 3.97 -7.82 -1.54
C GLY A 74 3.28 -6.58 -0.99
N VAL A 75 2.46 -6.79 0.04
CA VAL A 75 1.70 -5.72 0.71
C VAL A 75 2.47 -5.21 1.92
N TYR A 76 2.58 -3.89 2.04
CA TYR A 76 3.31 -3.19 3.08
C TYR A 76 2.38 -2.25 3.86
N ALA A 77 2.56 -2.20 5.17
CA ALA A 77 1.95 -1.16 5.99
C ALA A 77 2.76 0.13 5.88
N ALA A 78 2.07 1.24 5.66
CA ALA A 78 2.63 2.58 5.58
C ALA A 78 1.80 3.55 6.43
N ASP A 79 2.37 4.72 6.67
CA ASP A 79 1.66 5.85 7.25
C ASP A 79 1.66 7.02 6.27
N ASP A 80 0.88 8.04 6.58
CA ASP A 80 0.65 9.24 5.78
C ASP A 80 1.88 10.15 5.64
N THR A 81 2.95 9.89 6.40
CA THR A 81 4.20 10.65 6.30
C THR A 81 5.12 10.10 5.20
N LYS A 82 4.90 8.86 4.76
CA LYS A 82 5.73 8.18 3.76
C LYS A 82 5.26 8.42 2.33
N ARG A 83 6.20 8.28 1.40
CA ARG A 83 6.02 8.40 -0.06
C ARG A 83 6.39 7.10 -0.76
N VAL A 84 6.14 7.04 -2.07
CA VAL A 84 6.49 5.90 -2.93
C VAL A 84 7.98 5.55 -2.84
N VAL A 85 8.88 6.53 -2.75
CA VAL A 85 10.32 6.27 -2.59
C VAL A 85 10.64 5.43 -1.35
N ASP A 86 9.98 5.70 -0.22
CA ASP A 86 10.19 4.98 1.03
C ASP A 86 9.71 3.52 0.91
N MET A 87 8.63 3.31 0.15
CA MET A 87 8.11 1.97 -0.12
C MET A 87 9.03 1.18 -1.05
N LEU A 88 9.63 1.85 -2.05
CA LEU A 88 10.59 1.21 -2.94
C LEU A 88 11.87 0.82 -2.20
N GLU A 89 12.34 1.62 -1.24
CA GLU A 89 13.52 1.26 -0.43
C GLU A 89 13.31 -0.08 0.30
N LEU A 90 12.13 -0.29 0.88
CA LEU A 90 11.74 -1.55 1.53
C LEU A 90 11.66 -2.71 0.52
N ALA A 91 11.06 -2.46 -0.65
CA ALA A 91 10.89 -3.48 -1.69
C ALA A 91 12.20 -3.84 -2.41
N GLN A 92 13.21 -2.98 -2.35
CA GLN A 92 14.51 -3.06 -3.03
C GLN A 92 14.39 -3.28 -4.55
N PRO A 93 14.42 -2.21 -5.37
CA PRO A 93 14.31 -2.35 -6.82
C PRO A 93 15.46 -3.18 -7.40
N LEU A 94 15.15 -4.01 -8.39
CA LEU A 94 16.15 -4.80 -9.09
C LEU A 94 17.03 -3.92 -10.00
N LYS A 95 18.20 -4.41 -10.41
CA LYS A 95 19.11 -3.66 -11.31
C LYS A 95 18.49 -3.31 -12.67
N ASN A 96 17.56 -4.15 -13.13
CA ASN A 96 16.81 -3.97 -14.36
C ASN A 96 15.44 -3.32 -14.13
N ALA A 97 15.17 -2.78 -12.94
CA ALA A 97 14.00 -1.95 -12.69
C ALA A 97 14.12 -0.60 -13.39
N ASP A 98 13.01 -0.11 -13.91
CA ASP A 98 12.87 1.24 -14.42
C ASP A 98 12.13 2.10 -13.39
N THR A 99 12.90 2.61 -12.43
CA THR A 99 12.38 3.48 -11.37
C THR A 99 12.05 4.89 -11.87
N GLU A 100 12.61 5.31 -13.02
CA GLU A 100 12.31 6.61 -13.63
C GLU A 100 10.88 6.65 -14.18
N ALA A 101 10.34 5.48 -14.54
CA ALA A 101 8.95 5.33 -14.95
C ALA A 101 7.93 5.45 -13.79
N VAL A 102 8.38 5.58 -12.53
CA VAL A 102 7.55 5.64 -11.32
C VAL A 102 7.65 7.03 -10.68
N ASN A 103 6.52 7.59 -10.23
CA ASN A 103 6.53 8.85 -9.48
C ASN A 103 6.97 8.61 -8.02
N LEU A 104 8.27 8.65 -7.76
CA LEU A 104 8.87 8.42 -6.43
C LEU A 104 8.40 9.42 -5.36
N SER A 105 8.01 10.62 -5.79
CA SER A 105 7.55 11.68 -4.89
C SER A 105 6.10 11.52 -4.47
N LEU A 106 5.36 10.55 -5.00
CA LEU A 106 3.94 10.40 -4.72
C LEU A 106 3.68 10.09 -3.22
N GLN A 107 2.76 10.83 -2.61
CA GLN A 107 2.17 10.48 -1.30
C GLN A 107 1.39 9.18 -1.37
N LEU A 108 1.44 8.42 -0.30
CA LEU A 108 0.73 7.15 -0.21
C LEU A 108 -0.75 7.37 0.12
N SER A 109 -1.59 6.49 -0.40
CA SER A 109 -3.01 6.40 -0.06
C SER A 109 -3.33 4.94 0.25
N ASP A 110 -4.33 4.70 1.10
CA ASP A 110 -4.73 3.34 1.44
C ASP A 110 -5.17 2.58 0.19
N GLN A 111 -4.87 1.28 0.16
CA GLN A 111 -5.15 0.37 -0.96
C GLN A 111 -4.44 0.75 -2.28
N MET A 112 -3.42 1.60 -2.22
CA MET A 112 -2.59 1.94 -3.38
C MET A 112 -1.78 0.73 -3.85
N VAL A 113 -1.65 0.60 -5.17
CA VAL A 113 -0.76 -0.39 -5.80
C VAL A 113 0.37 0.35 -6.50
N ILE A 114 1.61 -0.02 -6.22
CA ILE A 114 2.81 0.52 -6.87
C ILE A 114 3.37 -0.56 -7.79
N TYR A 115 3.37 -0.30 -9.10
CA TYR A 115 4.02 -1.16 -10.09
C TYR A 115 5.36 -0.56 -10.50
N VAL A 116 6.44 -1.32 -10.31
CA VAL A 116 7.79 -0.97 -10.78
C VAL A 116 8.08 -1.76 -12.06
N PRO A 117 8.13 -1.13 -13.24
CA PRO A 117 8.37 -1.83 -14.49
C PRO A 117 9.83 -2.30 -14.64
N TYR A 118 10.07 -3.26 -15.51
CA TYR A 118 11.40 -3.60 -16.00
C TYR A 118 11.84 -2.61 -17.10
N LYS A 119 13.15 -2.39 -17.24
CA LYS A 119 13.71 -1.55 -18.32
C LYS A 119 13.31 -2.08 -19.70
N GLY A 120 12.67 -1.23 -20.49
CA GLY A 120 12.20 -1.56 -21.83
C GLY A 120 10.87 -2.32 -21.86
N GLU A 121 10.20 -2.49 -20.72
CA GLU A 121 8.84 -3.05 -20.67
C GLU A 121 7.83 -2.09 -21.29
N VAL A 122 7.03 -2.59 -22.23
CA VAL A 122 5.92 -1.84 -22.81
C VAL A 122 4.79 -1.83 -21.78
N LYS A 123 4.43 -0.63 -21.28
CA LYS A 123 3.36 -0.45 -20.29
C LYS A 123 2.02 -0.93 -20.88
N GLU A 124 1.59 -2.13 -20.52
CA GLU A 124 0.20 -2.55 -20.78
C GLU A 124 -0.76 -1.62 -20.02
N GLU A 125 -1.96 -1.40 -20.57
CA GLU A 125 -2.99 -0.54 -19.98
C GLU A 125 -3.34 -0.95 -18.53
N LYS A 126 -3.21 -2.24 -18.21
CA LYS A 126 -3.35 -2.78 -16.86
C LYS A 126 -2.41 -2.13 -15.83
N TYR A 127 -1.20 -1.75 -16.24
CA TYR A 127 -0.20 -1.13 -15.36
C TYR A 127 -0.35 0.39 -15.27
N MET A 128 -0.99 1.01 -16.27
CA MET A 128 -1.34 2.43 -16.24
C MET A 128 -2.35 2.74 -15.13
N MET A 129 -3.27 1.80 -14.86
CA MET A 129 -4.23 1.88 -13.75
C MET A 129 -3.56 1.94 -12.37
N TYR A 130 -2.39 1.33 -12.20
CA TYR A 130 -1.62 1.37 -10.95
C TYR A 130 -0.71 2.60 -10.83
N SER A 131 -0.36 3.24 -11.95
CA SER A 131 0.52 4.43 -11.97
C SER A 131 -0.21 5.75 -11.74
N GLN A 132 -1.55 5.74 -11.65
CA GLN A 132 -2.40 6.91 -11.46
C GLN A 132 -3.23 6.83 -10.18
N THR A 133 -2.58 6.76 -9.03
CA THR A 133 -3.21 7.11 -7.74
C THR A 133 -2.41 8.21 -7.05
N ALA A 134 -2.11 9.26 -7.83
CA ALA A 134 -1.53 10.52 -7.39
C ALA A 134 -2.50 11.67 -7.63
N GLY A 135 -3.65 11.62 -6.95
CA GLY A 135 -4.76 12.55 -7.20
C GLY A 135 -6.06 11.81 -7.36
N GLY A 136 -6.43 11.07 -6.34
CA GLY A 136 -7.69 10.35 -6.25
C GLY A 136 -7.88 9.99 -4.80
N ASN A 137 -7.97 11.02 -3.96
CA ASN A 137 -8.45 10.88 -2.60
C ASN A 137 -9.92 10.49 -2.70
N SER A 138 -10.21 9.25 -3.10
CA SER A 138 -11.48 8.57 -2.89
C SER A 138 -11.57 8.17 -1.41
N SER A 139 -11.30 9.13 -0.52
CA SER A 139 -12.21 9.32 0.58
C SER A 139 -13.52 9.68 -0.10
N SER A 140 -14.47 8.79 0.02
CA SER A 140 -15.85 8.91 -0.42
C SER A 140 -16.57 10.07 0.28
N ASP A 141 -16.05 11.29 0.13
CA ASP A 141 -16.86 12.48 -0.01
C ASP A 141 -17.07 12.64 -1.52
N SER A 142 -17.82 11.71 -2.10
CA SER A 142 -18.44 11.92 -3.40
C SER A 142 -19.26 13.20 -3.29
N LYS A 143 -18.68 14.32 -3.73
CA LYS A 143 -19.35 15.63 -3.77
C LYS A 143 -20.68 15.41 -4.47
N ILE A 144 -21.76 15.49 -3.69
CA ILE A 144 -23.11 15.36 -4.22
C ILE A 144 -23.38 16.65 -4.99
N ILE A 145 -23.73 16.51 -6.27
CA ILE A 145 -23.88 17.63 -7.19
C ILE A 145 -25.37 17.85 -7.44
N ASN A 146 -25.81 19.07 -7.17
CA ASN A 146 -27.18 19.50 -7.41
C ASN A 146 -27.41 19.73 -8.92
N ILE A 147 -28.19 18.86 -9.57
CA ILE A 147 -28.37 18.89 -11.03
C ILE A 147 -29.17 20.11 -11.53
N ASN A 148 -29.93 20.77 -10.65
CA ASN A 148 -30.68 21.98 -10.99
C ASN A 148 -29.83 23.26 -10.95
N THR A 149 -28.73 23.26 -10.19
CA THR A 149 -27.90 24.46 -9.98
C THR A 149 -26.47 24.32 -10.48
N ALA A 150 -25.98 23.09 -10.67
CA ALA A 150 -24.63 22.83 -11.13
C ALA A 150 -24.33 23.49 -12.47
N THR A 151 -23.09 23.95 -12.59
CA THR A 151 -22.48 24.41 -13.83
C THR A 151 -22.06 23.24 -14.70
N GLU A 152 -21.77 23.48 -15.98
CA GLU A 152 -21.29 22.44 -16.89
C GLU A 152 -20.02 21.75 -16.38
N SER A 153 -19.10 22.52 -15.78
CA SER A 153 -17.85 21.98 -15.23
C SER A 153 -18.12 21.10 -14.02
N GLU A 154 -19.04 21.48 -13.14
CA GLU A 154 -19.40 20.69 -11.96
C GLU A 154 -20.10 19.39 -12.36
N LEU A 155 -20.98 19.43 -13.36
CA LEU A 155 -21.60 18.21 -13.89
C LEU A 155 -20.57 17.21 -14.44
N GLN A 156 -19.45 17.69 -14.99
CA GLN A 156 -18.36 16.84 -15.48
C GLN A 156 -17.51 16.22 -14.35
N GLU A 157 -17.64 16.68 -13.10
CA GLU A 157 -17.03 16.03 -11.94
C GLU A 157 -17.74 14.70 -11.61
N ILE A 158 -18.96 14.48 -12.11
CA ILE A 158 -19.72 13.25 -11.89
C ILE A 158 -19.10 12.10 -12.71
N PRO A 159 -18.75 10.95 -12.09
CA PRO A 159 -18.19 9.82 -12.80
C PRO A 159 -19.07 9.34 -13.98
N GLY A 160 -18.50 9.35 -15.19
CA GLY A 160 -19.20 8.92 -16.41
C GLY A 160 -20.04 10.00 -17.10
N ILE A 161 -20.01 11.24 -16.61
CA ILE A 161 -20.50 12.44 -17.29
C ILE A 161 -19.32 13.15 -17.95
N GLY A 162 -19.29 13.15 -19.28
CA GLY A 162 -18.36 13.95 -20.07
C GLY A 162 -19.03 15.21 -20.63
N PRO A 163 -18.28 16.07 -21.34
CA PRO A 163 -18.77 17.36 -21.85
C PRO A 163 -20.11 17.26 -22.59
N LYS A 164 -20.26 16.24 -23.44
CA LYS A 164 -21.50 16.02 -24.21
C LYS A 164 -22.70 15.75 -23.31
N LYS A 165 -22.56 14.88 -22.30
CA LYS A 165 -23.66 14.56 -21.38
C LYS A 165 -23.97 15.73 -20.46
N ALA A 166 -22.95 16.47 -20.02
CA ALA A 166 -23.15 17.70 -19.23
C ALA A 166 -23.97 18.73 -20.01
N ALA A 167 -23.64 18.95 -21.29
CA ALA A 167 -24.43 19.81 -22.18
C ALA A 167 -25.88 19.29 -22.35
N ASP A 168 -26.08 17.99 -22.54
CA ASP A 168 -27.42 17.39 -22.65
C ASP A 168 -28.24 17.55 -21.35
N ILE A 169 -27.60 17.46 -20.17
CA ILE A 169 -28.23 17.71 -18.85
C ILE A 169 -28.68 19.16 -18.73
N LEU A 170 -27.84 20.12 -19.12
CA LEU A 170 -28.19 21.54 -19.11
C LEU A 170 -29.33 21.85 -20.07
N LEU A 171 -29.31 21.26 -21.26
CA LEU A 171 -30.38 21.42 -22.25
C LEU A 171 -31.71 20.86 -21.72
N TYR A 172 -31.68 19.67 -21.11
CA TYR A 172 -32.87 19.08 -20.49
C TYR A 172 -33.42 20.00 -19.39
N ARG A 173 -32.55 20.53 -18.53
CA ARG A 173 -32.88 21.45 -17.44
C ARG A 173 -33.58 22.70 -17.95
N GLU A 174 -33.08 23.31 -19.02
CA GLU A 174 -33.69 24.50 -19.63
C GLU A 174 -35.06 24.20 -20.26
N GLN A 175 -35.19 23.06 -20.94
CA GLN A 175 -36.43 22.67 -21.62
C GLN A 175 -37.56 22.29 -20.65
N HIS A 176 -37.21 21.71 -19.50
CA HIS A 176 -38.17 21.18 -18.53
C HIS A 176 -38.32 22.05 -17.28
N ASN A 177 -37.63 23.19 -17.24
CA ASN A 177 -37.61 24.12 -16.11
C ASN A 177 -37.11 23.44 -14.81
N GLY A 178 -36.04 22.66 -14.93
CA GLY A 178 -35.47 21.86 -13.85
C GLY A 178 -35.86 20.38 -13.90
N PHE A 179 -35.14 19.59 -13.11
CA PHE A 179 -35.45 18.21 -12.77
C PHE A 179 -36.36 18.20 -11.54
N LYS A 180 -37.46 17.44 -11.62
CA LYS A 180 -38.40 17.27 -10.49
C LYS A 180 -38.05 16.05 -9.63
N SER A 181 -37.34 15.10 -10.22
CA SER A 181 -36.88 13.89 -9.55
C SER A 181 -35.51 13.50 -10.12
N LYS A 182 -34.73 12.72 -9.36
CA LYS A 182 -33.40 12.28 -9.83
C LYS A 182 -33.54 11.35 -11.04
N GLU A 183 -34.61 10.57 -11.08
CA GLU A 183 -34.90 9.56 -12.10
C GLU A 183 -35.15 10.18 -13.49
N GLU A 184 -35.55 11.46 -13.57
CA GLU A 184 -35.69 12.19 -14.83
C GLU A 184 -34.35 12.30 -15.60
N MET A 185 -33.20 12.08 -14.94
CA MET A 185 -31.92 11.92 -15.65
C MET A 185 -31.94 10.80 -16.69
N LYS A 186 -32.81 9.80 -16.56
CA LYS A 186 -32.93 8.69 -17.51
C LYS A 186 -33.51 9.09 -18.86
N GLU A 187 -34.20 10.22 -18.92
CA GLU A 187 -34.76 10.77 -20.17
C GLU A 187 -33.66 11.37 -21.07
N ILE A 188 -32.46 11.59 -20.52
CA ILE A 188 -31.33 12.13 -21.25
C ILE A 188 -30.69 11.04 -22.10
N LYS A 189 -30.52 11.33 -23.39
CA LYS A 189 -29.94 10.40 -24.36
C LYS A 189 -28.55 9.94 -23.92
N GLY A 190 -28.41 8.64 -23.67
CA GLY A 190 -27.14 8.03 -23.23
C GLY A 190 -26.99 7.89 -21.71
N ILE A 191 -28.03 8.20 -20.95
CA ILE A 191 -28.16 7.89 -19.52
C ILE A 191 -29.29 6.89 -19.34
N GLY A 192 -29.01 5.60 -19.60
CA GLY A 192 -29.97 4.53 -19.31
C GLY A 192 -29.89 4.04 -17.86
N ASP A 193 -30.75 3.09 -17.47
CA ASP A 193 -30.81 2.57 -16.09
C ASP A 193 -29.46 2.20 -15.49
N LYS A 194 -28.62 1.49 -16.26
CA LYS A 194 -27.28 1.08 -15.81
C LYS A 194 -26.38 2.28 -15.51
N THR A 195 -26.46 3.32 -16.35
CA THR A 195 -25.68 4.54 -16.14
C THR A 195 -26.24 5.31 -14.96
N TYR A 196 -27.56 5.47 -14.88
CA TYR A 196 -28.24 6.13 -13.77
C TYR A 196 -27.85 5.56 -12.41
N VAL A 197 -27.84 4.23 -12.24
CA VAL A 197 -27.43 3.59 -10.97
C VAL A 197 -26.00 4.00 -10.55
N THR A 198 -25.13 4.26 -11.52
CA THR A 198 -23.76 4.72 -11.25
C THR A 198 -23.72 6.20 -10.86
N LEU A 199 -24.65 7.01 -11.37
CA LEU A 199 -24.73 8.45 -11.14
C LEU A 199 -25.51 8.82 -9.88
N GLU A 200 -26.56 8.05 -9.56
CA GLU A 200 -27.50 8.27 -8.46
C GLU A 200 -26.87 8.64 -7.10
N PRO A 201 -25.75 8.03 -6.65
CA PRO A 201 -25.13 8.40 -5.38
C PRO A 201 -24.37 9.74 -5.42
N PHE A 202 -24.13 10.31 -6.61
CA PHE A 202 -23.37 11.54 -6.81
C PHE A 202 -24.25 12.76 -7.11
N ILE A 203 -25.57 12.63 -7.12
CA ILE A 203 -26.50 13.67 -7.57
C ILE A 203 -27.62 13.96 -6.57
N GLU A 204 -28.03 15.23 -6.52
CA GLU A 204 -29.20 15.74 -5.79
C GLU A 204 -29.98 16.78 -6.62
N LEU A 205 -31.13 17.24 -6.12
CA LEU A 205 -32.04 18.18 -6.80
C LEU A 205 -31.90 19.60 -6.30
#